data_AF-A0A1I6ZVQ0-F1
#
_entry.id   AF-A0A1I6ZVQ0-F1
#
_cell.length_a   1.000
_cell.length_b   1.000
_cell.length_c   1.000
_cell.angle_alpha   90.00
_cell.angle_beta   90.00
_cell.angle_gamma   90.00
#
_symmetry.space_group_name_H-M   'P 1'
#
loop_
_entity.id
_entity.type
_entity.pdbx_description
1 polymer ?
#
loop_
_entity_poly.entity_id
_entity_poly.type
_entity_poly.pdbx_seq_one_letter_code
_entity_poly.pdbx_strand_id
1 'polypeptide(L)' 'MLRPLPERATVVDVHGSRFVLEWLDRDTLADAAETARRTGDLPEERAES' A
#
# COMPACT_ATOMS: atom_id res chain seq x y z
N MET A 1 3.28 -18.22 13.25
CA MET A 1 3.41 -17.06 14.16
C MET A 1 2.65 -15.90 13.53
N LEU A 2 1.58 -15.42 14.17
CA LEU A 2 0.84 -14.25 13.69
C LEU A 2 1.71 -13.01 13.96
N ARG A 3 2.16 -12.31 12.92
CA ARG A 3 2.82 -11.01 13.10
C ARG A 3 1.76 -10.04 13.61
N PRO A 4 2.02 -9.27 14.68
CA PRO A 4 1.08 -8.27 15.15
C PRO A 4 0.81 -7.25 14.04
N LEU A 5 -0.44 -6.79 13.96
CA LEU A 5 -0.82 -5.73 13.04
C LEU A 5 -0.09 -4.44 13.45
N PRO A 6 0.46 -3.66 12.51
CA PRO A 6 1.01 -2.35 12.83
C PRO A 6 -0.03 -1.46 13.52
N GLU A 7 0.40 -0.63 14.47
CA GLU A 7 -0.52 0.23 15.26
C GLU A 7 -1.36 1.16 14.40
N ARG A 8 -0.84 1.55 13.23
CA ARG A 8 -1.50 2.43 12.26
C ARG A 8 -2.05 1.66 11.05
N ALA A 9 -2.43 0.40 11.26
CA ALA A 9 -3.04 -0.42 10.22
C ALA A 9 -4.50 -0.77 10.53
N THR A 10 -5.30 -0.93 9.48
CA THR A 10 -6.69 -1.39 9.53
C THR A 10 -6.85 -2.55 8.55
N VAL A 11 -7.57 -3.58 8.97
CA VAL A 11 -7.94 -4.69 8.09
C VAL A 11 -9.28 -4.39 7.45
N VAL A 12 -9.37 -4.53 6.12
CA VAL A 12 -10.62 -4.38 5.38
C VAL A 12 -10.90 -5.61 4.53
N ASP A 13 -12.18 -5.97 4.44
CA ASP A 13 -12.66 -7.04 3.56
C ASP A 13 -13.37 -6.40 2.34
N VAL A 14 -12.87 -6.70 1.14
CA VAL A 14 -13.39 -6.18 -0.13
C VAL A 14 -13.66 -7.37 -1.06
N HIS A 15 -14.94 -7.59 -1.41
CA HIS A 15 -15.37 -8.72 -2.26
C HIS A 15 -14.84 -10.11 -1.83
N GLY A 16 -14.79 -10.37 -0.52
CA GLY A 16 -14.26 -11.63 0.03
C GLY A 16 -12.74 -11.74 0.05
N SER A 17 -12.02 -10.70 -0.41
CA SER A 17 -10.58 -10.57 -0.28
C SER A 17 -10.23 -9.70 0.92
N ARG A 18 -9.21 -10.09 1.68
CA ARG A 18 -8.81 -9.42 2.92
C ARG A 18 -7.52 -8.62 2.71
N PHE A 19 -7.58 -7.33 3.02
CA PHE A 19 -6.47 -6.38 2.85
C PHE A 19 -6.04 -5.80 4.19
N VAL A 20 -4.73 -5.51 4.30
CA VAL A 20 -4.17 -4.71 5.40
C VAL A 20 -3.85 -3.34 4.82
N LEU A 21 -4.55 -2.31 5.27
CA LEU A 21 -4.30 -0.93 4.92
C LEU A 21 -3.47 -0.29 6.03
N GLU A 22 -2.30 0.23 5.69
CA GLU A 22 -1.44 0.98 6.61
C GLU A 22 -1.53 2.48 6.30
N TRP A 23 -1.81 3.29 7.32
CA TRP A 23 -1.79 4.75 7.21
C TRP A 23 -0.35 5.22 7.27
N LEU A 24 0.22 5.48 6.10
CA LEU A 24 1.57 6.04 5.98
C LEU A 24 1.54 7.54 6.21
N ASP A 25 2.57 8.05 6.89
CA ASP A 25 2.84 9.48 6.93
C ASP A 25 3.16 9.99 5.51
N ARG A 26 2.93 11.28 5.25
CA ARG A 26 3.21 11.90 3.94
C ARG A 26 4.66 11.67 3.50
N ASP A 27 5.62 11.78 4.41
CA ASP A 27 7.03 11.65 4.06
C ASP A 27 7.36 10.18 3.74
N THR A 28 6.79 9.25 4.51
CA THR A 28 6.89 7.81 4.22
C THR A 28 6.25 7.46 2.87
N LEU A 29 5.12 8.08 2.54
CA LEU A 29 4.47 7.90 1.24
C LEU A 29 5.32 8.46 0.09
N ALA A 30 5.94 9.61 0.29
CA ALA A 30 6.83 10.22 -0.71
C ALA A 30 8.08 9.35 -0.95
N ASP A 31 8.69 8.81 0.10
CA ASP A 31 9.84 7.91 0.01
C ASP A 31 9.47 6.59 -0.67
N ALA A 32 8.31 6.01 -0.34
CA ALA A 32 7.80 4.81 -0.99
C ALA A 32 7.54 5.04 -2.48
N ALA A 33 6.94 6.17 -2.85
CA ALA A 33 6.68 6.55 -4.24
C ALA A 33 7.98 6.75 -5.03
N GLU A 34 8.98 7.42 -4.43
CA GLU A 34 10.30 7.59 -5.03
C GLU A 34 11.03 6.26 -5.20
N THR A 35 10.91 5.36 -4.22
CA THR A 35 11.47 4.00 -4.29
C THR A 35 10.82 3.22 -5.44
N ALA A 36 9.49 3.21 -5.52
CA ALA A 36 8.74 2.53 -6.59
C ALA A 36 9.11 3.04 -8.00
N ARG A 37 9.31 4.36 -8.14
CA ARG A 37 9.80 4.99 -9.39
C ARG A 37 11.17 4.46 -9.79
N ARG A 38 12.09 4.29 -8.84
CA ARG A 38 13.45 3.80 -9.11
C ARG A 38 13.49 2.32 -9.45
N THR A 39 12.63 1.50 -8.83
CA THR A 39 12.55 0.05 -9.11
C THR A 39 11.71 -0.29 -10.35
N GLY A 40 11.04 0.70 -10.97
CA GLY A 40 10.19 0.46 -12.14
C GLY A 40 8.93 -0.32 -11.81
N ASP A 41 8.53 -0.36 -10.53
CA ASP A 41 7.37 -1.10 -10.01
C ASP A 41 6.18 -0.15 -9.84
N LEU A 42 6.01 0.75 -10.81
CA LEU A 42 4.79 1.55 -10.88
C LEU A 42 3.71 0.67 -11.50
N PRO A 43 2.51 0.60 -10.89
CA PRO A 43 1.39 -0.02 -11.56
C PRO A 43 1.19 0.72 -12.88
N GLU A 44 1.20 -0.02 -14.00
CA GLU A 44 0.85 0.57 -15.29
C GLU A 44 -0.49 1.28 -15.10
N GLU A 45 -0.48 2.60 -15.36
CA GLU A 45 -1.68 3.41 -15.36
C GLU A 45 -2.61 2.79 -16.41
N ARG A 46 -3.52 1.92 -15.98
CA ARG A 46 -4.67 1.56 -16.81
C ARG A 46 -5.51 2.82 -16.88
N ALA A 47 -5.17 3.67 -17.83
CA ALA A 47 -6.04 4.69 -18.34
C ALA A 47 -7.31 3.97 -18.83
N GLU A 48 -8.32 3.93 -17.97
CA GLU A 48 -9.66 3.53 -18.35
C GLU A 48 -10.14 4.57 -19.38
N SER A 49 -10.22 4.15 -20.64
CA SER A 49 -10.82 4.89 -21.75
C SER A 49 -12.34 4.83 -21.72
#